data_AF-A0A1H8KSQ3-F1
#
_entry.id   AF-A0A1H8KSQ3-F1
#
_cell.length_a   1.000
_cell.length_b   1.000
_cell.length_c   1.000
_cell.angle_alpha   90.00
_cell.angle_beta   90.00
_cell.angle_gamma   90.00
#
_symmetry.space_group_name_H-M   'P 1'
#
loop_
_entity.id
_entity.type
_entity.pdbx_description
1 polymer ?
#
loop_
_entity_poly.entity_id
_entity_poly.type
_entity_poly.pdbx_seq_one_letter_code
_entity_poly.pdbx_strand_id
1 'polypeptide(L)' 'MPNSKEIEGNWNELKGKLKQKFADLTDDDLLYEEGKEDEMWGKLQQKLGKTQKEIKSLFD' A
#
# COMPACT_ATOMS: atom_id res chain seq x y z
N MET A 1 -8.21 6.76 -20.15
CA MET A 1 -7.03 6.02 -19.64
C MET A 1 -6.75 6.59 -18.27
N PRO A 2 -6.94 5.84 -17.16
CA PRO A 2 -6.67 6.41 -15.85
C PRO A 2 -5.17 6.66 -15.77
N ASN A 3 -4.81 7.92 -15.50
CA ASN A 3 -3.44 8.38 -15.45
C ASN A 3 -2.75 7.71 -14.25
N SER A 4 -1.58 7.11 -14.45
CA SER A 4 -0.74 6.50 -13.39
C SER A 4 -0.53 7.41 -12.17
N LYS A 5 -0.64 8.72 -12.35
CA LYS A 5 -0.58 9.74 -11.29
C LYS A 5 -1.67 9.63 -10.21
N GLU A 6 -2.86 9.14 -10.53
CA GLU A 6 -3.93 8.99 -9.52
C GLU A 6 -3.65 7.84 -8.55
N ILE A 7 -2.98 6.79 -9.04
CA ILE A 7 -2.61 5.62 -8.24
C ILE A 7 -1.49 5.98 -7.27
N GLU A 8 -0.47 6.70 -7.74
CA GLU A 8 0.64 7.18 -6.91
C GLU A 8 0.19 8.20 -5.85
N GLY A 9 -0.72 9.11 -6.22
CA GLY A 9 -1.29 10.09 -5.29
C GLY A 9 -2.05 9.42 -4.14
N ASN A 10 -2.84 8.40 -4.43
CA ASN A 10 -3.59 7.65 -3.42
C ASN A 10 -2.66 6.76 -2.57
N TRP A 11 -1.57 6.22 -3.14
CA TRP A 11 -0.62 5.39 -2.40
C TRP A 11 0.08 6.14 -1.26
N ASN A 12 0.50 7.39 -1.46
CA ASN A 12 1.16 8.17 -0.41
C ASN A 12 0.26 8.40 0.81
N GLU A 13 -1.03 8.67 0.58
CA GLU A 13 -2.01 8.79 1.66
C GLU A 13 -2.25 7.44 2.35
N LEU A 14 -2.43 6.38 1.55
CA LEU A 14 -2.62 5.02 2.05
C LEU A 14 -1.44 4.55 2.90
N LYS A 15 -0.20 4.81 2.45
CA LYS A 15 1.05 4.55 3.18
C LYS A 15 1.03 5.25 4.54
N GLY A 16 0.66 6.52 4.60
CA GLY A 16 0.55 7.27 5.87
C GLY A 16 -0.42 6.60 6.84
N LYS A 17 -1.63 6.27 6.37
CA LYS A 17 -2.66 5.61 7.21
C LYS A 17 -2.24 4.20 7.64
N LEU A 18 -1.56 3.46 6.76
CA LEU A 18 -1.02 2.13 7.04
C LEU A 18 0.02 2.17 8.17
N LYS A 19 0.98 3.10 8.12
CA LYS A 19 1.98 3.27 9.21
C LYS A 19 1.35 3.66 10.53
N GLN A 20 0.30 4.48 10.50
CA GLN A 20 -0.43 4.87 11.72
C GLN A 20 -1.19 3.69 12.33
N LYS A 21 -1.78 2.82 11.49
CA LYS A 21 -2.61 1.69 11.93
C LYS A 21 -1.79 0.46 12.30
N PHE A 22 -0.66 0.25 11.64
CA PHE A 22 0.20 -0.91 11.81
C PHE A 22 1.62 -0.45 12.15
N ALA A 23 1.97 -0.50 13.44
CA ALA A 23 3.30 -0.13 13.93
C ALA A 23 4.42 -1.04 13.39
N ASP A 24 4.08 -2.24 12.91
CA ASP A 24 5.02 -3.21 12.33
C ASP A 24 5.43 -2.87 10.88
N LEU A 25 4.73 -1.95 10.23
CA LEU A 25 5.06 -1.51 8.87
C LEU A 25 6.16 -0.45 8.88
N THR A 26 7.19 -0.68 8.08
CA THR A 26 8.31 0.25 7.89
C THR A 26 8.15 1.02 6.59
N ASP A 27 9.01 2.01 6.38
CA ASP A 27 9.06 2.73 5.11
C ASP A 27 9.37 1.83 3.92
N ASP A 28 10.20 0.81 4.13
CA ASP A 28 10.64 -0.13 3.09
C ASP A 28 9.51 -1.06 2.65
N ASP A 29 8.64 -1.50 3.57
CA ASP A 29 7.48 -2.33 3.21
C ASP A 29 6.45 -1.56 2.38
N LEU A 30 6.45 -0.24 2.51
CA LEU A 30 5.51 0.67 1.86
C LEU A 30 6.18 1.44 0.71
N LEU A 31 7.41 1.06 0.34
CA LEU A 31 8.14 1.69 -0.74
C LEU A 31 7.48 1.34 -2.06
N TYR A 32 6.99 2.37 -2.74
CA TYR A 32 6.47 2.25 -4.09
C TYR A 32 7.60 2.44 -5.09
N GLU A 33 7.75 1.47 -5.98
CA GLU A 33 8.61 1.58 -7.16
C GLU A 33 7.74 1.39 -8.41
N GLU A 34 7.85 2.32 -9.36
CA GLU A 34 7.09 2.25 -10.61
C GLU A 34 7.36 0.92 -11.33
N GLY A 35 6.29 0.19 -11.67
CA GLY A 35 6.37 -1.14 -12.28
C GLY A 35 6.58 -2.30 -11.29
N LYS A 36 6.72 -2.07 -9.98
CA LYS A 36 6.76 -3.11 -8.94
C LYS A 36 5.58 -3.08 -7.97
N GLU A 37 4.48 -2.52 -8.45
CA GLU A 37 3.23 -2.36 -7.74
C GLU A 37 2.73 -3.70 -7.17
N ASP A 38 2.79 -4.77 -7.96
CA ASP A 38 2.40 -6.12 -7.55
C ASP A 38 3.31 -6.70 -6.45
N GLU A 39 4.62 -6.46 -6.52
CA GLU A 39 5.58 -6.95 -5.52
C GLU A 39 5.36 -6.27 -4.16
N MET A 40 5.16 -4.95 -4.18
CA MET A 40 4.83 -4.16 -3.00
C MET A 40 3.53 -4.67 -2.35
N TRP A 41 2.47 -4.86 -3.14
CA TRP A 41 1.22 -5.43 -2.62
C TRP A 41 1.41 -6.84 -2.07
N GLY A 42 2.21 -7.69 -2.72
CA GLY A 42 2.53 -9.03 -2.22
C GLY A 42 3.21 -9.01 -0.84
N LYS A 43 4.22 -8.15 -0.66
CA LYS A 43 4.90 -7.97 0.63
C LYS A 43 3.94 -7.50 1.72
N LEU A 44 3.10 -6.50 1.41
CA LEU A 44 2.08 -6.03 2.34
C LEU A 44 1.09 -7.13 2.75
N GLN A 45 0.63 -7.91 1.78
CA GLN A 45 -0.32 -8.99 2.06
C GLN A 45 0.28 -10.05 2.97
N GLN A 46 1.55 -10.41 2.74
CA GLN A 46 2.28 -11.35 3.59
C GLN A 46 2.51 -10.80 4.99
N LYS A 47 2.91 -9.52 5.11
CA LYS A 47 3.23 -8.89 6.39
C LYS A 47 2.01 -8.64 7.26
N LEU A 48 0.91 -8.20 6.66
CA LEU A 48 -0.35 -7.93 7.37
C LEU A 48 -1.25 -9.16 7.48
N GLY A 49 -0.95 -10.23 6.74
CA GLY A 49 -1.83 -11.39 6.62
C GLY A 49 -3.21 -11.05 6.05
N LYS A 50 -3.30 -9.99 5.23
CA LYS A 50 -4.55 -9.42 4.70
C LYS A 50 -4.45 -9.27 3.21
N THR A 51 -5.54 -9.50 2.50
CA THR A 51 -5.62 -9.25 1.06
C THR A 51 -5.55 -7.75 0.76
N GLN A 52 -5.12 -7.38 -0.45
CA GLN A 52 -5.16 -5.99 -0.91
C GLN A 52 -6.56 -5.37 -0.74
N LYS A 53 -7.62 -6.14 -0.96
CA LYS A 53 -9.00 -5.69 -0.79
C LYS A 53 -9.31 -5.34 0.66
N GLU A 54 -8.92 -6.22 1.60
CA GLU A 54 -9.08 -5.94 3.03
C GLU A 54 -8.30 -4.69 3.43
N ILE A 55 -7.06 -4.54 2.95
CA ILE A 55 -6.24 -3.37 3.22
C ILE A 55 -6.92 -2.09 2.73
N LYS A 56 -7.43 -2.08 1.49
CA LYS A 56 -8.16 -0.93 0.93
C LYS A 56 -9.43 -0.62 1.74
N SER A 57 -10.18 -1.65 2.15
CA SER A 57 -11.39 -1.48 2.95
C SER A 57 -11.17 -0.93 4.36
N LEU A 58 -9.92 -0.89 4.84
CA LEU A 58 -9.61 -0.23 6.12
C LEU A 58 -9.67 1.30 6.04
N PHE A 59 -9.74 1.85 4.82
CA PHE A 59 -9.62 3.27 4.52
C PHE A 59 -10.66 3.80 3.52
N ASP A 60 -11.59 2.95 3.06
CA ASP A 60 -12.89 3.34 2.49
C ASP A 60 -13.80 3.87 3.62
#